data_AF-A0A1C5CEQ1-F1
#
_entry.id   AF-A0A1C5CEQ1-F1
#
_cell.length_a   1.000
_cell.length_b   1.000
_cell.length_c   1.000
_cell.angle_alpha   90.00
_cell.angle_beta   90.00
_cell.angle_gamma   90.00
#
_symmetry.space_group_name_H-M   'P 1'
#
loop_
_entity.id
_entity.type
_entity.pdbx_description
1 polymer ?
#
loop_
_entity_poly.entity_id
_entity_poly.type
_entity_poly.pdbx_seq_one_letter_code
_entity_poly.pdbx_strand_id
1 'polypeptide(L)'
;MFLHVNDMLIPESYVHTGTAVEFEIEDGDRGLKASSVRLAEGPDGKPLTPPRPASVSVSGSADDDTLCDVLSATEYTKEVTDVLLESAPSLTGAQILQVRGGLLQFAKNHGWTEG
;
A
#
# COMPACT_ATOMS: atom_id res chain seq x y z
N MET A 1 -5.01 -5.09 27.77
CA MET A 1 -4.63 -4.06 26.78
C MET A 1 -5.44 -4.30 25.52
N PHE A 2 -6.09 -3.28 24.99
CA PHE A 2 -6.80 -3.34 23.72
C PHE A 2 -6.43 -2.12 22.85
N LEU A 3 -6.48 -2.32 21.54
CA LEU A 3 -6.29 -1.28 20.53
C LEU A 3 -7.61 -1.11 19.78
N HIS A 4 -8.02 0.13 19.58
CA HIS A 4 -9.14 0.46 18.71
C HIS A 4 -8.61 1.06 17.41
N VAL A 5 -9.22 0.70 16.28
CA VAL A 5 -8.74 1.06 14.93
C VAL A 5 -8.64 2.58 14.74
N ASN A 6 -9.54 3.34 15.37
CA ASN A 6 -9.50 4.80 15.32
C ASN A 6 -8.27 5.44 16.00
N ASP A 7 -7.56 4.71 16.86
CA ASP A 7 -6.36 5.20 17.55
C ASP A 7 -5.06 4.78 16.84
N MET A 8 -5.17 4.17 15.65
CA MET A 8 -4.04 3.86 14.78
C MET A 8 -3.71 5.04 13.88
N LEU A 9 -2.45 5.49 13.93
CA LEU A 9 -1.91 6.49 13.03
C LEU A 9 -1.16 5.85 11.84
N ILE A 10 -1.23 4.53 11.71
CA ILE A 10 -0.71 3.75 10.58
C ILE A 10 -1.87 3.19 9.74
N PRO A 11 -1.74 3.14 8.41
CA PRO A 11 -2.82 2.62 7.56
C PRO A 11 -3.02 1.13 7.82
N GLU A 12 -4.27 0.68 7.87
CA GLU A 12 -4.63 -0.72 8.20
C GLU A 12 -3.99 -1.75 7.26
N SER A 13 -3.74 -1.38 6.01
CA SER A 13 -3.05 -2.22 5.02
C SER A 13 -1.60 -2.60 5.40
N TYR A 14 -1.00 -1.89 6.36
CA TYR A 14 0.36 -2.14 6.85
C TYR A 14 0.38 -2.91 8.17
N VAL A 15 -0.78 -3.19 8.76
CA VAL A 15 -0.88 -3.96 10.00
C VAL A 15 -1.10 -5.42 9.65
N HIS A 16 -0.07 -6.23 9.92
CA HIS A 16 -0.12 -7.67 9.81
C HIS A 16 0.40 -8.31 11.09
N THR A 17 0.18 -9.61 11.25
CA THR A 17 0.77 -10.35 12.36
C THR A 17 2.29 -10.20 12.34
N GLY A 18 2.87 -9.78 13.47
CA GLY A 18 4.30 -9.54 13.61
C GLY A 18 4.77 -8.11 13.31
N THR A 19 3.88 -7.18 12.95
CA THR A 19 4.22 -5.76 12.83
C THR A 19 4.59 -5.18 14.20
N ALA A 20 5.82 -4.65 14.32
CA ALA A 20 6.28 -3.98 15.53
C ALA A 20 5.72 -2.55 15.58
N VAL A 21 5.03 -2.21 16.66
CA VAL A 21 4.37 -0.91 16.83
C VAL A 21 4.76 -0.27 18.16
N GLU A 22 4.81 1.06 18.17
CA GLU A 22 4.92 1.88 19.36
C GLU A 22 3.56 2.49 19.68
N PHE A 23 3.22 2.57 20.97
CA PHE A 23 1.93 3.06 21.43
C PHE A 23 2.06 3.66 22.83
N GLU A 24 1.13 4.56 23.15
CA GLU A 24 0.97 5.11 24.49
C GLU A 24 -0.11 4.32 25.24
N ILE A 25 0.06 4.15 26.55
CA ILE A 25 -0.91 3.45 27.40
C ILE A 25 -1.80 4.48 28.08
N GLU A 26 -3.11 4.37 27.86
CA GLU A 26 -4.14 5.22 28.45
C GLU A 26 -5.15 4.37 29.24
N ASP A 27 -5.70 4.91 30.33
CA ASP A 27 -6.75 4.24 31.10
C ASP A 27 -8.13 4.56 30.50
N GLY A 28 -8.73 3.58 29.82
CA GLY A 28 -10.05 3.73 29.19
C GLY A 28 -11.17 3.07 29.99
N ASP A 29 -12.44 3.35 29.65
CA ASP A 29 -13.65 2.79 30.30
C ASP A 29 -13.68 1.25 30.40
N ARG A 30 -12.90 0.55 29.56
CA ARG A 30 -12.81 -0.92 29.54
C ARG A 30 -11.46 -1.45 30.01
N GLY A 31 -10.64 -0.62 30.65
CA GLY A 31 -9.28 -0.90 31.10
C GLY A 31 -8.20 -0.30 30.19
N LEU A 32 -6.95 -0.76 30.36
CA LEU A 32 -5.78 -0.22 29.66
C LEU A 32 -5.93 -0.29 28.13
N LYS A 33 -5.93 0.87 27.49
CA LYS A 33 -6.06 1.10 26.05
C LYS A 33 -4.71 1.53 25.47
N ALA A 34 -4.37 1.02 24.29
CA ALA A 34 -3.27 1.54 23.50
C ALA A 34 -3.78 2.68 22.60
N SER A 35 -3.21 3.87 22.76
CA SER A 35 -3.51 5.06 21.95
C SER A 35 -2.27 5.50 21.16
N SER A 36 -2.47 6.39 20.18
CA SER A 36 -1.40 6.96 19.37
C SER A 36 -0.50 5.91 18.69
N VAL A 37 -1.06 4.84 18.13
CA VAL A 37 -0.26 3.69 17.64
C VAL A 37 0.45 4.01 16.33
N ARG A 38 1.78 3.85 16.31
CA ARG A 38 2.69 4.16 15.19
C ARG A 38 3.57 2.96 14.86
N LEU A 39 4.15 2.93 13.67
CA LEU A 39 5.12 1.89 13.31
C LEU A 39 6.40 2.10 14.11
N ALA A 40 6.94 1.02 14.68
CA ALA A 40 8.15 1.11 15.51
C ALA A 40 9.35 1.59 14.69
N GLU A 41 10.26 2.31 15.34
CA GLU A 41 11.49 2.80 14.74
C GLU A 41 12.47 1.64 14.48
N GLY A 42 13.12 1.64 13.31
CA GLY A 42 14.17 0.65 12.99
C GLY A 42 15.45 0.89 13.80
N PRO A 43 16.41 -0.05 13.81
CA PRO A 43 17.67 0.07 14.56
C PRO A 43 18.53 1.29 14.19
N ASP A 44 18.24 1.94 13.05
CA ASP A 44 18.89 3.15 12.55
C ASP A 44 18.26 4.46 13.06
N GLY A 45 17.32 4.40 14.01
CA GLY A 45 16.62 5.59 14.53
C GLY A 45 15.80 6.32 13.47
N LYS A 46 15.40 5.60 12.41
CA LYS A 46 14.50 6.08 11.37
C LYS A 46 13.13 5.48 11.60
N PRO A 47 12.05 6.28 11.69
CA PRO A 47 10.71 5.72 11.67
C PRO A 47 10.59 4.89 10.40
N LEU A 48 10.12 3.65 10.53
CA LEU A 48 9.66 2.88 9.37
C LEU A 48 8.53 3.71 8.77
N THR A 49 8.89 4.52 7.78
CA THR A 49 8.05 5.61 7.32
C THR A 49 7.08 4.97 6.33
N PRO A 50 5.76 5.16 6.46
CA PRO A 50 4.88 4.88 5.34
C PRO A 50 5.40 5.73 4.15
N PRO A 51 5.49 5.17 2.93
CA PRO A 51 5.89 5.96 1.77
C PRO A 51 4.89 7.10 1.63
N ARG A 52 5.31 8.31 2.00
CA ARG A 52 4.62 9.53 1.63
C ARG A 52 4.66 9.57 0.10
N PRO A 53 3.52 9.70 -0.62
CA PRO A 53 3.61 10.04 -2.03
C PRO A 53 4.39 11.35 -2.11
N ALA A 54 5.59 11.28 -2.68
CA ALA A 54 6.46 12.44 -2.78
C ALA A 54 5.74 13.47 -3.64
N SER A 55 5.19 14.51 -3.02
CA SER A 55 4.88 15.75 -3.71
C SER A 55 6.23 16.38 -4.06
N VAL A 56 6.80 15.94 -5.18
CA VAL A 56 8.03 16.47 -5.74
C VAL A 56 7.76 17.92 -6.11
N SER A 57 8.39 18.83 -5.39
CA SER A 57 8.43 20.24 -5.75
C SER A 57 9.29 20.36 -7.00
N VAL A 58 8.68 20.35 -8.18
CA VAL A 58 9.40 20.51 -9.45
C VAL A 58 9.81 21.98 -9.57
N SER A 59 11.05 22.26 -9.15
CA SER A 59 11.78 23.43 -9.64
C SER A 59 12.49 23.01 -10.93
N GLY A 60 11.99 23.57 -12.03
CA GLY A 60 12.49 23.62 -13.41
C GLY A 60 13.67 22.73 -13.85
N SER A 61 13.47 22.04 -14.98
CA SER A 61 14.09 22.40 -16.26
C SER A 61 13.39 21.61 -17.36
N ALA A 62 13.05 22.28 -18.45
CA ALA A 62 12.48 21.67 -19.64
C ALA A 62 13.59 20.92 -20.37
N ASP A 63 13.56 19.58 -20.34
CA ASP A 63 14.15 18.73 -21.36
C ASP A 63 13.46 17.37 -21.35
N ASP A 64 13.33 16.84 -22.55
CA ASP A 64 12.35 15.89 -23.06
C ASP A 64 12.77 14.45 -22.77
N ASP A 65 12.22 13.84 -21.72
CA ASP A 65 12.11 12.38 -21.57
C ASP A 65 11.10 12.12 -20.46
N THR A 66 9.84 11.96 -20.89
CA THR A 66 8.73 11.63 -19.99
C THR A 66 9.06 10.31 -19.33
N LEU A 67 9.55 10.37 -18.08
CA LEU A 67 9.84 9.22 -17.23
C LEU A 67 8.66 8.26 -17.32
N CYS A 68 8.85 7.15 -18.06
CA CYS A 68 7.84 6.10 -18.14
C CYS A 68 7.72 5.52 -16.74
N ASP A 69 6.63 5.84 -16.05
CA ASP A 69 6.30 5.26 -14.75
C ASP A 69 5.89 3.80 -14.99
N VAL A 70 6.90 2.94 -15.12
CA VAL A 70 6.73 1.50 -15.34
C VAL A 70 6.34 0.88 -14.01
N LEU A 71 5.11 0.38 -13.90
CA LEU A 71 4.64 -0.28 -12.68
C LEU A 71 5.37 -1.60 -12.47
N SER A 72 5.63 -2.00 -11.21
CA SER A 72 6.03 -3.40 -10.99
C SER A 72 4.90 -4.35 -11.41
N ALA A 73 5.25 -5.57 -11.80
CA ALA A 73 4.24 -6.60 -12.10
C ALA A 73 3.23 -6.80 -10.94
N THR A 74 3.69 -6.67 -9.69
CA THR A 74 2.84 -6.77 -8.50
C THR A 74 1.84 -5.61 -8.39
N GLU A 75 2.29 -4.38 -8.61
CA GLU A 75 1.42 -3.20 -8.59
C GLU A 75 0.39 -3.26 -9.70
N TYR A 76 0.81 -3.57 -10.92
CA TYR A 76 -0.08 -3.74 -12.05
C TYR A 76 -1.17 -4.78 -11.78
N THR A 77 -0.81 -5.94 -11.24
CA THR A 77 -1.80 -6.98 -10.92
C THR A 77 -2.77 -6.56 -9.82
N LYS A 78 -2.33 -5.73 -8.86
CA LYS A 78 -3.18 -5.22 -7.79
C LYS A 78 -4.20 -4.23 -8.35
N GLU A 79 -3.75 -3.21 -9.07
CA GLU A 79 -4.61 -2.18 -9.67
C GLU A 79 -5.64 -2.80 -10.62
N VAL A 80 -5.22 -3.73 -11.48
CA VAL A 80 -6.13 -4.47 -12.37
C VAL A 80 -7.17 -5.27 -11.56
N THR A 81 -6.79 -5.84 -10.42
CA THR A 81 -7.74 -6.59 -9.59
C THR A 81 -8.79 -5.66 -8.99
N ASP A 82 -8.41 -4.49 -8.49
CA ASP A 82 -9.36 -3.51 -7.93
C ASP A 82 -10.35 -3.03 -8.99
N VAL A 83 -9.85 -2.67 -10.18
CA VAL A 83 -10.71 -2.24 -11.30
C VAL A 83 -11.71 -3.33 -11.70
N LEU A 84 -11.29 -4.60 -11.74
CA LEU A 84 -12.17 -5.72 -12.06
C LEU A 84 -13.25 -5.93 -11.00
N LEU A 85 -12.92 -5.80 -9.72
CA LEU A 85 -13.88 -5.94 -8.62
C LEU A 85 -14.90 -4.81 -8.61
N GLU A 86 -14.49 -3.58 -8.90
CA GLU A 86 -15.38 -2.42 -8.96
C GLU A 86 -16.26 -2.44 -10.22
N SER A 87 -15.68 -2.72 -11.39
CA SER A 87 -16.37 -2.62 -12.67
C SER A 87 -17.26 -3.83 -12.99
N ALA A 88 -16.92 -5.00 -12.44
CA ALA A 88 -17.59 -6.26 -12.77
C ALA A 88 -17.71 -7.18 -11.54
N PRO A 89 -18.55 -6.82 -10.54
CA PRO A 89 -18.69 -7.58 -9.29
C PRO A 89 -19.30 -8.98 -9.48
N SER A 90 -19.84 -9.29 -10.67
CA SER A 90 -20.33 -10.63 -11.03
C SER A 90 -19.22 -11.59 -11.45
N LEU A 91 -17.98 -11.12 -11.64
CA LEU A 91 -16.85 -11.97 -11.98
C LEU A 91 -16.52 -12.92 -10.82
N THR A 92 -16.36 -14.20 -11.15
CA THR A 92 -15.88 -15.19 -10.19
C THR A 92 -14.37 -15.06 -9.97
N GLY A 93 -13.88 -15.50 -8.81
CA GLY A 93 -12.44 -15.50 -8.52
C GLY A 93 -11.60 -16.21 -9.60
N ALA A 94 -12.09 -17.32 -10.16
CA ALA A 94 -11.41 -18.03 -11.23
C ALA A 94 -11.29 -17.18 -12.52
N GLN A 95 -12.34 -16.45 -12.90
CA GLN A 95 -12.32 -15.55 -14.05
C GLN A 95 -11.38 -14.37 -13.83
N ILE A 96 -11.36 -13.79 -12.63
CA ILE A 96 -10.45 -12.69 -12.27
C ILE A 96 -9.00 -13.14 -12.44
N LEU A 97 -8.64 -14.32 -11.93
CA LEU A 97 -7.28 -14.86 -12.08
C LEU A 97 -6.90 -15.06 -13.56
N GLN A 98 -7.82 -15.59 -14.37
CA GLN A 98 -7.59 -15.85 -15.79
C GLN A 98 -7.41 -14.55 -16.59
N VAL A 99 -8.25 -13.54 -16.36
CA VAL A 99 -8.16 -12.23 -17.02
C VAL A 99 -6.88 -11.50 -16.60
N ARG A 100 -6.59 -11.46 -15.29
CA ARG A 100 -5.40 -10.82 -14.74
C ARG A 100 -4.11 -11.41 -15.29
N GLY A 101 -4.03 -12.73 -15.46
CA GLY A 101 -2.89 -13.40 -16.07
C GLY A 101 -2.67 -12.98 -17.53
N GLY A 102 -3.74 -12.88 -18.31
CA GLY A 102 -3.67 -12.42 -19.70
C GLY A 102 -3.23 -10.96 -19.82
N LEU A 103 -3.79 -10.07 -18.97
CA LEU A 103 -3.43 -8.65 -18.94
C LEU A 103 -1.98 -8.43 -18.50
N LEU A 104 -1.49 -9.18 -17.52
CA LEU A 104 -0.10 -9.08 -17.09
C LEU A 104 0.87 -9.49 -18.21
N GLN A 105 0.58 -10.57 -18.95
CA GLN A 105 1.40 -10.96 -20.10
C GLN A 105 1.39 -9.87 -21.16
N PHE A 106 0.21 -9.36 -21.50
CA PHE A 106 0.07 -8.24 -22.43
C PHE A 106 0.91 -7.03 -22.00
N ALA A 107 0.81 -6.61 -20.73
CA ALA A 107 1.57 -5.48 -20.21
C ALA A 107 3.10 -5.70 -20.28
N LYS A 108 3.58 -6.91 -20.01
CA LYS A 108 5.00 -7.27 -20.18
C LYS A 108 5.46 -7.18 -21.63
N ASN A 109 4.66 -7.69 -22.58
CA ASN A 109 4.97 -7.60 -24.00
C ASN A 109 5.05 -6.15 -24.52
N HIS A 110 4.39 -5.22 -23.83
CA HIS A 110 4.37 -3.80 -24.17
C HIS A 110 5.31 -2.93 -23.32
N GLY A 111 6.09 -3.53 -22.40
CA GLY A 111 7.03 -2.79 -21.55
C GLY A 111 6.35 -1.90 -20.49
N TRP A 112 5.07 -2.15 -20.18
CA TRP A 112 4.32 -1.38 -19.17
C TRP A 112 4.61 -1.82 -17.74
N THR A 113 5.16 -3.02 -17.57
CA THR A 113 5.54 -3.54 -16.27
C THR A 113 6.99 -3.95 -16.22
N GLU A 114 7.65 -3.64 -15.10
CA GLU A 114 9.02 -4.05 -14.84
C GLU A 114 9.04 -5.49 -14.29
N GLY A 115 9.86 -6.34 -14.93
CA GLY A 115 10.00 -7.75 -14.56
C GLY A 115 10.78 -8.57 -15.58
#